data_AF-A0A418CC47-F1
#
_entry.id   AF-A0A418CC47-F1
#
_cell.length_a   1.000
_cell.length_b   1.000
_cell.length_c   1.000
_cell.angle_alpha   90.00
_cell.angle_beta   90.00
_cell.angle_gamma   90.00
#
_symmetry.space_group_name_H-M   'P 1'
#
loop_
_entity.id
_entity.type
_entity.pdbx_description
1 polymer ?
#
loop_
_entity_poly.entity_id
_entity_poly.type
_entity_poly.pdbx_seq_one_letter_code
_entity_poly.pdbx_strand_id
1 'polypeptide(L)'
;MPRLSTLLLASAIMAAAVSAHGDHDHDHDHDLSECGIIEDKDDYDQGIHVAAIFIVFGVSILGSLLPVVSSYVSCLRNSQKLLSLLNSFGFGVVISTAFIHMIPSATYMLGNPCLELTYNGIAMVIVVATALAMQLLETELVLLLTKNQQDNSPTDLAKLTTDIETSVAPIVPATDGHYHSHHGHSHGDLAKNHTHKKINVLIFEIGVAIHSVIIGLDLGVSTGDGFITLLVAICFHQFFEGVAVGSSAVTAFSNIRSSIFTAVAYSLTTPLGIAIGIAVNSSYSNTSVTSLWVRGVLDS
;
A
#
# COMPACT_ATOMS: atom_id res chain seq x y z
N MET A 1 -27.85 9.45 -2.30
CA MET A 1 -27.40 10.66 -3.02
C MET A 1 -26.04 11.23 -2.58
N PRO A 2 -25.52 11.07 -1.34
CA PRO A 2 -24.16 11.58 -1.02
C PRO A 2 -23.02 10.72 -1.61
N ARG A 3 -23.27 9.45 -1.93
CA ARG A 3 -22.26 8.49 -2.43
C ARG A 3 -21.75 8.75 -3.84
N LEU A 4 -22.58 9.35 -4.70
CA LEU A 4 -22.14 9.77 -6.03
C LEU A 4 -21.29 11.04 -5.93
N SER A 5 -21.61 11.92 -4.98
CA SER A 5 -20.86 13.14 -4.71
C SER A 5 -19.44 12.85 -4.20
N THR A 6 -19.27 11.87 -3.30
CA THR A 6 -17.94 11.54 -2.72
C THR A 6 -17.03 10.80 -3.69
N LEU A 7 -17.55 9.84 -4.47
CA LEU A 7 -16.81 9.18 -5.55
C LEU A 7 -16.44 10.15 -6.67
N LEU A 8 -17.37 11.04 -7.03
CA LEU A 8 -17.08 12.11 -7.99
C LEU A 8 -16.04 13.09 -7.43
N LEU A 9 -16.07 13.43 -6.15
CA LEU A 9 -15.06 14.31 -5.53
C LEU A 9 -13.66 13.67 -5.52
N ALA A 10 -13.55 12.40 -5.13
CA ALA A 10 -12.26 11.68 -5.14
C ALA A 10 -11.72 11.49 -6.57
N SER A 11 -12.59 11.15 -7.52
CA SER A 11 -12.21 11.08 -8.94
C SER A 11 -11.91 12.46 -9.54
N ALA A 12 -12.58 13.51 -9.09
CA ALA A 12 -12.35 14.88 -9.53
C ALA A 12 -11.08 15.47 -8.92
N ILE A 13 -10.68 15.06 -7.70
CA ILE A 13 -9.38 15.44 -7.11
C ILE A 13 -8.25 14.74 -7.87
N MET A 14 -8.41 13.44 -8.17
CA MET A 14 -7.43 12.70 -8.97
C MET A 14 -7.36 13.21 -10.42
N ALA A 15 -8.50 13.55 -11.03
CA ALA A 15 -8.57 14.15 -12.36
C ALA A 15 -8.12 15.62 -12.39
N ALA A 16 -8.32 16.40 -11.32
CA ALA A 16 -7.83 17.77 -11.22
C ALA A 16 -6.30 17.82 -11.03
N ALA A 17 -5.71 16.84 -10.34
CA ALA A 17 -4.26 16.67 -10.30
C ALA A 17 -3.67 16.34 -11.68
N VAL A 18 -4.42 15.61 -12.53
CA VAL A 18 -4.05 15.28 -13.91
C VAL A 18 -4.39 16.40 -14.92
N SER A 19 -5.37 17.25 -14.61
CA SER A 19 -5.90 18.28 -15.52
C SER A 19 -5.36 19.68 -15.25
N ALA A 20 -4.34 19.84 -14.41
CA ALA A 20 -3.59 21.09 -14.29
C ALA A 20 -2.67 21.27 -15.52
N HIS A 21 -3.28 21.34 -16.71
CA HIS A 21 -2.64 21.81 -17.92
C HIS A 21 -2.72 23.34 -17.90
N GLY A 22 -1.63 23.99 -17.50
CA GLY A 22 -1.44 25.42 -17.68
C GLY A 22 -1.08 25.66 -19.13
N ASP A 23 -1.89 26.49 -19.80
CA ASP A 23 -1.68 26.98 -21.16
C ASP A 23 -0.99 28.36 -21.08
N HIS A 24 -0.04 28.58 -21.99
CA HIS A 24 0.54 29.84 -22.46
C HIS A 24 1.66 30.57 -21.70
N ASP A 25 2.83 30.49 -22.36
CA ASP A 25 3.79 31.54 -22.76
C ASP A 25 4.35 32.50 -21.69
N HIS A 26 5.65 32.40 -21.41
CA HIS A 26 6.62 33.51 -21.57
C HIS A 26 8.07 33.05 -21.36
N ASP A 27 8.93 33.53 -22.25
CA ASP A 27 10.37 33.30 -22.38
C ASP A 27 11.16 33.37 -21.06
N HIS A 28 11.79 32.26 -20.69
CA HIS A 28 13.01 32.26 -19.89
C HIS A 28 13.99 31.19 -20.40
N ASP A 29 14.92 31.63 -21.24
CA ASP A 29 16.08 30.87 -21.71
C ASP A 29 17.02 30.50 -20.53
N HIS A 30 16.72 29.40 -19.82
CA HIS A 30 17.70 28.62 -19.08
C HIS A 30 17.27 27.13 -19.09
N ASP A 31 18.03 26.31 -19.80
CA ASP A 31 18.05 24.82 -19.77
C ASP A 31 16.80 24.03 -20.25
N LEU A 32 16.16 24.43 -21.35
CA LEU A 32 15.13 23.62 -22.04
C LEU A 32 15.70 22.53 -22.97
N SER A 33 17.03 22.39 -23.11
CA SER A 33 17.64 21.51 -24.11
C SER A 33 17.75 20.03 -23.71
N GLU A 34 17.32 19.62 -22.52
CA GLU A 34 17.58 18.27 -21.97
C GLU A 34 16.33 17.42 -21.65
N CYS A 35 15.14 17.94 -21.95
CA CYS A 35 13.89 17.23 -21.71
C CYS A 35 13.63 16.12 -22.74
N GLY A 36 13.35 14.90 -22.28
CA GLY A 36 13.05 13.77 -23.16
C GLY A 36 14.27 13.13 -23.84
N ILE A 37 15.49 13.51 -23.46
CA ILE A 37 16.71 12.86 -23.95
C ILE A 37 16.78 11.43 -23.41
N ILE A 38 17.10 10.50 -24.31
CA ILE A 38 17.47 9.14 -23.97
C ILE A 38 18.98 9.17 -23.73
N GLU A 39 19.42 8.97 -22.48
CA GLU A 39 20.85 8.91 -22.16
C GLU A 39 21.51 7.75 -22.91
N ASP A 40 22.64 8.04 -23.56
CA ASP A 40 23.50 7.02 -24.19
C ASP A 40 24.03 6.07 -23.11
N LYS A 41 23.63 4.80 -23.22
CA LYS A 41 23.84 3.77 -22.19
C LYS A 41 25.13 2.98 -22.40
N ASP A 42 26.25 3.67 -22.61
CA ASP A 42 27.54 3.03 -22.91
C ASP A 42 28.02 2.06 -21.81
N ASP A 43 27.56 2.27 -20.56
CA ASP A 43 27.88 1.43 -19.38
C ASP A 43 26.75 0.46 -18.97
N TYR A 44 25.79 0.15 -19.85
CA TYR A 44 24.70 -0.77 -19.51
C TYR A 44 25.09 -2.24 -19.65
N ASP A 45 25.31 -2.91 -18.51
CA ASP A 45 25.54 -4.35 -18.46
C ASP A 45 24.21 -5.11 -18.28
N GLN A 46 23.71 -5.71 -19.36
CA GLN A 46 22.48 -6.50 -19.30
C GLN A 46 22.58 -7.73 -18.35
N GLY A 47 23.78 -8.29 -18.17
CA GLY A 47 24.01 -9.44 -17.32
C GLY A 47 23.74 -9.15 -15.84
N ILE A 48 24.21 -8.00 -15.34
CA ILE A 48 23.96 -7.61 -13.93
C ILE A 48 22.49 -7.28 -13.67
N HIS A 49 21.79 -6.74 -14.67
CA HIS A 49 20.36 -6.45 -14.58
C HIS A 49 19.54 -7.74 -14.54
N VAL A 50 19.88 -8.74 -15.35
CA VAL A 50 19.25 -10.06 -15.28
C VAL A 50 19.54 -10.74 -13.95
N ALA A 51 20.77 -10.62 -13.42
CA ALA A 51 21.09 -11.12 -12.08
C ALA A 51 20.26 -10.43 -10.98
N ALA A 52 20.01 -9.12 -11.10
CA ALA A 52 19.20 -8.36 -10.15
C ALA A 52 17.76 -8.88 -10.04
N ILE A 53 17.14 -9.36 -11.13
CA ILE A 53 15.81 -10.00 -11.10
C ILE A 53 15.79 -11.13 -10.07
N PHE A 54 16.78 -12.04 -10.14
CA PHE A 54 16.85 -13.20 -9.25
C PHE A 54 17.22 -12.82 -7.81
N ILE A 55 18.14 -11.86 -7.64
CA ILE A 55 18.56 -11.37 -6.32
C ILE A 55 17.37 -10.74 -5.61
N VAL A 56 16.70 -9.77 -6.25
CA VAL A 56 15.55 -9.07 -5.67
C VAL A 56 14.40 -10.05 -5.42
N PHE A 57 14.09 -10.94 -6.36
CA PHE A 57 13.09 -11.99 -6.15
C PHE A 57 13.40 -12.84 -4.90
N GLY A 58 14.66 -13.29 -4.76
CA GLY A 58 15.11 -14.10 -3.63
C GLY A 58 15.01 -13.37 -2.29
N VAL A 59 15.34 -12.08 -2.26
CA VAL A 59 15.25 -11.26 -1.05
C VAL A 59 13.80 -10.96 -0.68
N SER A 60 12.96 -10.60 -1.66
CA SER A 60 11.52 -10.35 -1.46
C SER A 60 10.78 -11.59 -0.94
N ILE A 61 11.07 -12.76 -1.52
CA ILE A 61 10.40 -14.01 -1.11
C ILE A 61 10.86 -14.45 0.28
N LEU A 62 12.14 -14.24 0.62
CA LEU A 62 12.64 -14.51 1.95
C LEU A 62 12.00 -13.58 2.99
N GLY A 63 11.91 -12.28 2.70
CA GLY A 63 11.27 -11.31 3.58
C GLY A 63 9.78 -11.59 3.80
N SER A 64 9.04 -11.84 2.72
CA SER A 64 7.59 -12.03 2.76
C SER A 64 7.15 -13.40 3.28
N LEU A 65 7.91 -14.47 3.04
CA LEU A 65 7.58 -15.78 3.59
C LEU A 65 8.01 -15.95 5.04
N LEU A 66 8.98 -15.17 5.54
CA LEU A 66 9.47 -15.31 6.92
C LEU A 66 8.34 -15.22 7.96
N PRO A 67 7.47 -14.18 7.97
CA PRO A 67 6.32 -14.12 8.88
C PRO A 67 5.28 -15.23 8.62
N VAL A 68 5.06 -15.57 7.34
CA VAL A 68 4.07 -16.57 6.90
C VAL A 68 4.42 -17.95 7.44
N VAL A 69 5.65 -18.41 7.19
CA VAL A 69 6.17 -19.70 7.68
C VAL A 69 6.27 -19.69 9.20
N SER A 70 6.69 -18.57 9.78
CA SER A 70 6.84 -18.45 11.23
C SER A 70 5.51 -18.59 12.00
N SER A 71 4.39 -18.24 11.38
CA SER A 71 3.07 -18.40 12.01
C SER A 71 2.65 -19.88 12.15
N TYR A 72 3.24 -20.76 11.34
CA TYR A 72 2.85 -22.17 11.24
C TYR A 72 3.87 -23.12 11.88
N VAL A 73 5.16 -22.80 11.80
CA VAL A 73 6.24 -23.66 12.33
C VAL A 73 6.44 -23.43 13.83
N SER A 74 6.20 -24.47 14.63
CA SER A 74 6.24 -24.39 16.10
C SER A 74 7.62 -24.00 16.67
N CYS A 75 8.72 -24.33 15.97
CA CYS A 75 10.07 -23.95 16.36
C CYS A 75 10.27 -22.42 16.30
N LEU A 76 9.87 -21.77 15.20
CA LEU A 76 9.95 -20.32 15.06
C LEU A 76 8.90 -19.61 15.93
N ARG A 77 7.73 -20.23 16.13
CA ARG A 77 6.72 -19.72 17.07
C ARG A 77 7.27 -19.57 18.49
N ASN A 78 8.27 -20.33 18.89
CA ASN A 78 8.88 -20.19 20.23
C ASN A 78 9.72 -18.89 20.38
N SER A 79 10.07 -18.24 19.27
CA SER A 79 10.85 -16.99 19.21
C SER A 79 9.98 -15.75 18.97
N GLN A 80 8.78 -15.67 19.57
CA GLN A 80 7.83 -14.55 19.40
C GLN A 80 8.47 -13.17 19.58
N LYS A 81 9.46 -13.04 20.47
CA LYS A 81 10.16 -11.76 20.72
C LYS A 81 10.94 -11.28 19.50
N LEU A 82 11.64 -12.18 18.81
CA LEU A 82 12.42 -11.85 17.62
C LEU A 82 11.50 -11.48 16.46
N LEU A 83 10.39 -12.20 16.29
CA LEU A 83 9.40 -11.93 15.24
C LEU A 83 8.69 -10.60 15.47
N SER A 84 8.31 -10.31 16.73
CA SER A 84 7.73 -9.02 17.09
C SER A 84 8.71 -7.87 16.79
N LEU A 85 10.00 -8.05 17.11
CA LEU A 85 11.04 -7.06 16.81
C LEU A 85 11.21 -6.86 15.30
N LEU A 86 11.27 -7.94 14.52
CA LEU A 86 11.36 -7.87 13.05
C LEU A 86 10.14 -7.18 12.45
N ASN A 87 8.94 -7.45 12.96
CA ASN A 87 7.70 -6.83 12.47
C ASN A 87 7.66 -5.34 12.80
N SER A 88 8.02 -4.94 14.03
CA SER A 88 8.11 -3.52 14.40
C SER A 88 9.19 -2.79 13.62
N PHE A 89 10.33 -3.44 13.39
CA PHE A 89 11.40 -2.88 12.56
C PHE A 89 10.95 -2.71 11.12
N GLY A 90 10.30 -3.72 10.52
CA GLY A 90 9.75 -3.65 9.16
C GLY A 90 8.76 -2.50 8.98
N PHE A 91 7.85 -2.31 9.93
CA PHE A 91 6.93 -1.16 9.91
C PHE A 91 7.69 0.18 9.95
N GLY A 92 8.73 0.29 10.77
CA GLY A 92 9.61 1.47 10.81
C GLY A 92 10.32 1.73 9.47
N VAL A 93 10.81 0.69 8.81
CA VAL A 93 11.44 0.81 7.48
C VAL A 93 10.44 1.29 6.44
N VAL A 94 9.21 0.76 6.44
CA VAL A 94 8.14 1.22 5.52
C VAL A 94 7.83 2.70 5.72
N ILE A 95 7.63 3.15 6.98
CA ILE A 95 7.42 4.57 7.27
C ILE A 95 8.62 5.41 6.84
N SER A 96 9.84 4.98 7.18
CA SER A 96 11.06 5.71 6.81
C SER A 96 11.21 5.85 5.30
N THR A 97 10.78 4.85 4.53
CA THR A 97 10.85 4.86 3.07
C THR A 97 9.89 5.87 2.49
N ALA A 98 8.67 5.97 3.02
CA ALA A 98 7.73 7.01 2.61
C ALA A 98 8.36 8.41 2.72
N PHE A 99 9.07 8.69 3.83
CA PHE A 99 9.68 10.00 4.07
C PHE A 99 11.00 10.26 3.33
N ILE A 100 11.85 9.25 3.17
CA ILE A 100 13.23 9.44 2.67
C ILE A 100 13.37 9.08 1.19
N HIS A 101 12.55 8.14 0.70
CA HIS A 101 12.65 7.66 -0.68
C HIS A 101 11.51 8.20 -1.55
N MET A 102 10.26 7.95 -1.15
CA MET A 102 9.09 8.31 -1.97
C MET A 102 8.84 9.82 -2.05
N ILE A 103 8.63 10.50 -0.91
CA ILE A 103 8.30 11.93 -0.91
C ILE A 103 9.38 12.77 -1.61
N PRO A 104 10.69 12.59 -1.31
CA PRO A 104 11.73 13.35 -2.00
C PRO A 104 11.80 13.03 -3.50
N SER A 105 11.65 11.76 -3.89
CA SER A 105 11.59 11.34 -5.30
C SER A 105 10.45 12.04 -6.04
N ALA A 106 9.24 12.01 -5.47
CA ALA A 106 8.07 12.68 -6.02
C ALA A 106 8.28 14.19 -6.15
N THR A 107 8.85 14.84 -5.13
CA THR A 107 9.14 16.29 -5.19
C THR A 107 10.20 16.63 -6.23
N TYR A 108 11.19 15.76 -6.45
CA TYR A 108 12.21 15.95 -7.46
C TYR A 108 11.65 15.81 -8.88
N MET A 109 10.81 14.79 -9.11
CA MET A 109 10.20 14.53 -10.42
C MET A 109 9.19 15.62 -10.80
N LEU A 110 8.30 15.98 -9.87
CA LEU A 110 7.28 17.01 -10.10
C LEU A 110 7.82 18.44 -9.98
N GLY A 111 9.02 18.62 -9.46
CA GLY A 111 9.74 19.90 -9.45
C GLY A 111 10.67 20.08 -10.66
N ASN A 112 10.67 19.15 -11.60
CA ASN A 112 11.57 19.18 -12.74
C ASN A 112 11.20 20.33 -13.72
N PRO A 113 12.18 21.12 -14.21
CA PRO A 113 11.94 22.22 -15.15
C PRO A 113 11.17 21.81 -16.41
N CYS A 114 11.29 20.57 -16.87
CA CYS A 114 10.59 20.04 -18.03
C CYS A 114 9.05 20.01 -17.89
N LEU A 115 8.51 20.18 -16.68
CA LEU A 115 7.08 20.25 -16.43
C LEU A 115 6.52 21.68 -16.46
N GLU A 116 7.38 22.70 -16.44
CA GLU A 116 7.01 24.14 -16.48
C GLU A 116 5.89 24.54 -15.49
N LEU A 117 5.88 23.94 -14.30
CA LEU A 117 4.84 24.17 -13.31
C LEU A 117 4.99 25.53 -12.63
N THR A 118 3.90 26.29 -12.57
CA THR A 118 3.86 27.58 -11.84
C THR A 118 4.02 27.41 -10.32
N TYR A 119 3.68 26.22 -9.79
CA TYR A 119 3.74 25.91 -8.36
C TYR A 119 4.55 24.64 -8.08
N ASN A 120 5.71 24.81 -7.45
CA ASN A 120 6.64 23.72 -7.13
C ASN A 120 6.22 22.81 -5.95
N GLY A 121 5.12 23.13 -5.26
CA GLY A 121 4.63 22.31 -4.13
C GLY A 121 3.62 21.24 -4.53
N ILE A 122 3.41 20.98 -5.82
CA ILE A 122 2.34 20.10 -6.31
C ILE A 122 2.50 18.65 -5.80
N ALA A 123 3.74 18.17 -5.63
CA ALA A 123 4.01 16.85 -5.06
C ALA A 123 3.38 16.68 -3.68
N MET A 124 3.58 17.62 -2.76
CA MET A 124 3.00 17.54 -1.42
C MET A 124 1.48 17.65 -1.42
N VAL A 125 0.91 18.40 -2.37
CA VAL A 125 -0.55 18.43 -2.57
C VAL A 125 -1.06 17.06 -3.01
N ILE A 126 -0.36 16.41 -3.94
CA ILE A 126 -0.70 15.06 -4.39
C ILE A 126 -0.54 14.06 -3.24
N VAL A 127 0.54 14.08 -2.47
CA VAL A 127 0.75 13.21 -1.29
C VAL A 127 -0.40 13.33 -0.29
N VAL A 128 -0.82 14.55 0.05
CA VAL A 128 -1.95 14.76 0.98
C VAL A 128 -3.27 14.29 0.35
N ALA A 129 -3.46 14.55 -0.95
CA ALA A 129 -4.65 14.12 -1.67
C ALA A 129 -4.74 12.58 -1.78
N THR A 130 -3.63 11.89 -2.06
CA THR A 130 -3.56 10.43 -2.14
C THR A 130 -3.76 9.81 -0.76
N ALA A 131 -3.17 10.38 0.29
CA ALA A 131 -3.43 9.95 1.67
C ALA A 131 -4.92 10.06 2.06
N LEU A 132 -5.56 11.20 1.74
CA LEU A 132 -7.00 11.39 1.99
C LEU A 132 -7.85 10.45 1.12
N ALA A 133 -7.49 10.25 -0.14
CA ALA A 133 -8.20 9.35 -1.05
C ALA A 133 -8.12 7.90 -0.55
N MET A 134 -6.94 7.45 -0.11
CA MET A 134 -6.74 6.10 0.46
C MET A 134 -7.58 5.92 1.73
N GLN A 135 -7.63 6.93 2.61
CA GLN A 135 -8.48 6.90 3.81
C GLN A 135 -9.98 6.84 3.47
N LEU A 136 -10.42 7.59 2.45
CA LEU A 136 -11.80 7.55 1.98
C LEU A 136 -12.14 6.20 1.33
N LEU A 137 -11.25 5.63 0.53
CA LEU A 137 -11.40 4.32 -0.09
C LEU A 137 -11.52 3.21 0.95
N GLU A 138 -10.66 3.21 1.98
CA GLU A 138 -10.77 2.27 3.11
C GLU A 138 -12.14 2.38 3.77
N THR A 139 -12.59 3.60 4.07
CA THR A 139 -13.85 3.87 4.76
C THR A 139 -15.07 3.42 3.94
N GLU A 140 -15.13 3.77 2.65
CA GLU A 140 -16.24 3.40 1.77
C GLU A 140 -16.28 1.89 1.52
N LEU A 141 -15.12 1.25 1.28
CA LEU A 141 -15.06 -0.19 1.02
C LEU A 141 -15.52 -1.01 2.23
N VAL A 142 -15.12 -0.58 3.43
CA VAL A 142 -15.63 -1.11 4.70
C VAL A 142 -17.15 -0.97 4.80
N LEU A 143 -17.68 0.21 4.51
CA LEU A 143 -19.11 0.50 4.64
C LEU A 143 -19.95 -0.29 3.63
N LEU A 144 -19.47 -0.46 2.40
CA LEU A 144 -20.16 -1.24 1.36
C LEU A 144 -20.21 -2.73 1.74
N LEU A 145 -19.09 -3.30 2.18
CA LEU A 145 -19.03 -4.72 2.55
C LEU A 145 -19.81 -5.02 3.83
N THR A 146 -19.79 -4.10 4.80
CA THR A 146 -20.61 -4.22 6.02
C THR A 146 -22.11 -4.09 5.71
N LYS A 147 -22.51 -3.19 4.81
CA LYS A 147 -23.91 -3.03 4.40
C LYS A 147 -24.44 -4.29 3.70
N ASN A 148 -23.63 -4.93 2.86
CA ASN A 148 -24.01 -6.15 2.14
C ASN A 148 -24.16 -7.36 3.07
N GLN A 149 -23.46 -7.39 4.22
CA GLN A 149 -23.71 -8.39 5.26
C GLN A 149 -25.03 -8.16 6.02
N GLN A 150 -25.48 -6.90 6.16
CA GLN A 150 -26.75 -6.58 6.83
C GLN A 150 -27.97 -6.99 6.00
N ASP A 151 -27.89 -6.94 4.65
CA ASP A 151 -28.98 -7.31 3.73
C ASP A 151 -29.14 -8.84 3.57
N ASN A 152 -28.14 -9.63 3.96
CA ASN A 152 -28.15 -11.10 3.88
C ASN A 152 -28.55 -11.81 5.19
N SER A 153 -29.05 -11.07 6.21
CA SER A 153 -29.60 -11.66 7.44
C SER A 153 -31.11 -11.42 7.55
N PRO A 154 -31.97 -12.16 6.84
CA PRO A 154 -33.41 -12.05 6.99
C PRO A 154 -33.90 -12.93 8.14
N THR A 155 -33.61 -12.58 9.40
CA THR A 155 -34.39 -13.03 10.58
C THR A 155 -33.90 -12.35 11.85
N ASP A 156 -34.60 -11.30 12.30
CA ASP A 156 -34.79 -11.01 13.74
C ASP A 156 -35.82 -9.89 13.98
N LEU A 157 -36.89 -9.84 13.17
CA LEU A 157 -38.06 -8.97 13.43
C LEU A 157 -39.19 -9.71 14.18
N ALA A 158 -38.98 -10.97 14.58
CA ALA A 158 -40.01 -11.80 15.22
C ALA A 158 -39.71 -12.16 16.69
N LYS A 159 -38.74 -11.52 17.35
CA LYS A 159 -38.39 -11.79 18.76
C LYS A 159 -38.72 -10.66 19.75
N LEU A 160 -39.46 -9.64 19.31
CA LEU A 160 -39.78 -8.46 20.12
C LEU A 160 -41.22 -8.43 20.67
N THR A 161 -41.98 -9.52 20.58
CA THR A 161 -43.40 -9.55 21.01
C THR A 161 -43.81 -10.73 21.90
N THR A 162 -42.86 -11.49 22.43
CA THR A 162 -43.07 -12.42 23.57
C THR A 162 -42.00 -12.04 24.57
N ASP A 163 -42.25 -11.21 25.58
CA ASP A 163 -42.87 -11.66 26.83
C ASP A 163 -43.38 -10.45 27.67
N ILE A 164 -44.52 -9.88 27.31
CA ILE A 164 -45.33 -9.07 28.24
C ILE A 164 -46.56 -9.90 28.61
N GLU A 165 -46.43 -10.74 29.65
CA GLU A 165 -47.42 -11.01 30.71
C GLU A 165 -47.04 -12.30 31.45
N THR A 166 -46.59 -12.19 32.69
CA THR A 166 -47.33 -12.69 33.87
C THR A 166 -46.49 -12.47 35.12
N SER A 167 -46.94 -11.49 35.89
CA SER A 167 -46.59 -11.23 37.28
C SER A 167 -47.05 -12.38 38.18
N VAL A 168 -46.15 -12.99 38.97
CA VAL A 168 -46.40 -13.43 40.37
C VAL A 168 -45.06 -13.52 41.13
N ALA A 169 -44.89 -12.70 42.17
CA ALA A 169 -43.85 -12.86 43.21
C ALA A 169 -44.37 -13.72 44.37
N PRO A 170 -43.50 -14.34 45.21
CA PRO A 170 -43.39 -13.84 46.59
C PRO A 170 -42.00 -13.94 47.33
N ILE A 171 -41.67 -12.84 48.05
CA ILE A 171 -41.22 -12.70 49.47
C ILE A 171 -39.71 -12.84 49.92
N VAL A 172 -38.98 -11.69 50.03
CA VAL A 172 -38.16 -11.02 51.14
C VAL A 172 -36.96 -11.76 51.88
N PRO A 173 -35.89 -11.10 52.48
CA PRO A 173 -35.32 -9.72 52.43
C PRO A 173 -33.79 -9.57 52.06
N ALA A 174 -33.43 -8.29 51.85
CA ALA A 174 -32.19 -7.57 51.49
C ALA A 174 -30.84 -7.86 52.19
N THR A 175 -29.74 -7.64 51.44
CA THR A 175 -28.63 -6.70 51.77
C THR A 175 -27.95 -6.15 50.50
N ASP A 176 -27.59 -4.86 50.54
CA ASP A 176 -27.05 -4.01 49.47
C ASP A 176 -25.65 -4.40 48.94
N GLY A 177 -25.45 -4.22 47.62
CA GLY A 177 -24.13 -4.19 46.99
C GLY A 177 -24.16 -4.35 45.46
N HIS A 178 -24.31 -3.24 44.73
CA HIS A 178 -24.26 -3.20 43.26
C HIS A 178 -22.87 -3.53 42.70
N TYR A 179 -22.74 -4.60 41.90
CA TYR A 179 -21.88 -4.65 40.71
C TYR A 179 -22.61 -5.39 39.59
N HIS A 180 -22.83 -4.68 38.47
CA HIS A 180 -23.49 -5.20 37.28
C HIS A 180 -22.57 -6.18 36.54
N SER A 181 -23.00 -7.44 36.44
CA SER A 181 -22.52 -8.40 35.46
C SER A 181 -23.39 -8.25 34.21
N HIS A 182 -22.82 -7.71 33.13
CA HIS A 182 -23.40 -7.74 31.79
C HIS A 182 -22.41 -8.38 30.82
N HIS A 183 -22.45 -9.72 30.73
CA HIS A 183 -21.93 -10.45 29.58
C HIS A 183 -23.02 -10.56 28.53
N GLY A 184 -23.05 -9.60 27.61
CA GLY A 184 -23.76 -9.69 26.33
C GLY A 184 -22.76 -9.70 25.19
N HIS A 185 -22.26 -10.87 24.79
CA HIS A 185 -21.36 -10.99 23.65
C HIS A 185 -22.15 -10.85 22.34
N SER A 186 -22.03 -9.67 21.73
CA SER A 186 -22.47 -9.41 20.37
C SER A 186 -21.54 -10.12 19.38
N HIS A 187 -22.07 -11.09 18.63
CA HIS A 187 -21.36 -11.79 17.56
C HIS A 187 -21.19 -10.92 16.27
N GLY A 188 -21.64 -9.66 16.29
CA GLY A 188 -21.55 -8.74 15.14
C GLY A 188 -20.24 -7.93 15.05
N ASP A 189 -19.42 -7.91 16.10
CA ASP A 189 -18.18 -7.10 16.14
C ASP A 189 -16.96 -7.87 15.57
N LEU A 190 -16.96 -9.19 15.67
CA LEU A 190 -15.86 -10.05 15.18
C LEU A 190 -15.82 -10.13 13.64
N ALA A 191 -16.98 -10.19 12.98
CA ALA A 191 -17.10 -10.26 11.52
C ALA A 191 -16.72 -8.93 10.84
N LYS A 192 -17.06 -7.79 11.47
CA LYS A 192 -16.61 -6.46 11.04
C LYS A 192 -15.08 -6.36 11.15
N ASN A 193 -14.51 -6.70 12.32
CA ASN A 193 -13.07 -6.62 12.54
C ASN A 193 -12.24 -7.48 11.56
N HIS A 194 -12.74 -8.66 11.15
CA HIS A 194 -12.04 -9.52 10.19
C HIS A 194 -12.11 -8.99 8.75
N THR A 195 -13.25 -8.42 8.34
CA THR A 195 -13.43 -7.81 7.02
C THR A 195 -12.59 -6.55 6.86
N HIS A 196 -12.56 -5.69 7.89
CA HIS A 196 -11.67 -4.52 7.95
C HIS A 196 -10.20 -4.89 7.75
N LYS A 197 -9.69 -5.87 8.51
CA LYS A 197 -8.29 -6.32 8.38
C LYS A 197 -7.95 -6.77 6.97
N LYS A 198 -8.85 -7.51 6.30
CA LYS A 198 -8.64 -7.95 4.91
C LYS A 198 -8.60 -6.79 3.93
N ILE A 199 -9.50 -5.83 4.09
CA ILE A 199 -9.54 -4.63 3.24
C ILE A 199 -8.24 -3.84 3.40
N ASN A 200 -7.80 -3.60 4.64
CA ASN A 200 -6.60 -2.82 4.91
C ASN A 200 -5.36 -3.49 4.31
N VAL A 201 -5.26 -4.81 4.43
CA VAL A 201 -4.16 -5.56 3.81
C VAL A 201 -4.23 -5.53 2.29
N LEU A 202 -5.42 -5.65 1.69
CA LEU A 202 -5.56 -5.58 0.24
C LEU A 202 -5.19 -4.19 -0.31
N ILE A 203 -5.65 -3.11 0.34
CA ILE A 203 -5.32 -1.73 -0.05
C ILE A 203 -3.81 -1.48 0.09
N PHE A 204 -3.23 -1.92 1.21
CA PHE A 204 -1.79 -1.85 1.45
C PHE A 204 -1.00 -2.64 0.39
N GLU A 205 -1.42 -3.86 0.07
CA GLU A 205 -0.78 -4.73 -0.92
C GLU A 205 -0.84 -4.14 -2.34
N ILE A 206 -1.97 -3.52 -2.72
CA ILE A 206 -2.10 -2.85 -4.03
C ILE A 206 -1.17 -1.62 -4.11
N GLY A 207 -1.13 -0.79 -3.06
CA GLY A 207 -0.24 0.38 -3.03
C GLY A 207 1.24 -0.01 -3.13
N VAL A 208 1.65 -0.99 -2.32
CA VAL A 208 3.00 -1.58 -2.36
C VAL A 208 3.31 -2.19 -3.73
N ALA A 209 2.36 -2.90 -4.35
CA ALA A 209 2.55 -3.53 -5.66
C ALA A 209 2.82 -2.51 -6.78
N ILE A 210 2.07 -1.41 -6.82
CA ILE A 210 2.26 -0.36 -7.83
C ILE A 210 3.64 0.29 -7.68
N HIS A 211 4.01 0.69 -6.48
CA HIS A 211 5.32 1.29 -6.24
C HIS A 211 6.47 0.31 -6.52
N SER A 212 6.32 -0.95 -6.14
CA SER A 212 7.32 -2.00 -6.41
C SER A 212 7.61 -2.19 -7.91
N VAL A 213 6.62 -1.99 -8.79
CA VAL A 213 6.84 -2.04 -10.24
C VAL A 213 7.69 -0.87 -10.72
N ILE A 214 7.46 0.33 -10.19
CA ILE A 214 8.18 1.55 -10.57
C ILE A 214 9.63 1.47 -10.10
N ILE A 215 9.86 1.10 -8.83
CA ILE A 215 11.21 0.86 -8.30
C ILE A 215 11.95 -0.16 -9.17
N GLY A 216 11.27 -1.25 -9.54
CA GLY A 216 11.84 -2.27 -10.40
C GLY A 216 12.22 -1.72 -11.78
N LEU A 217 11.34 -0.93 -12.39
CA LEU A 217 11.59 -0.29 -13.68
C LEU A 217 12.80 0.66 -13.60
N ASP A 218 12.87 1.49 -12.56
CA ASP A 218 13.98 2.42 -12.32
C ASP A 218 15.31 1.69 -12.14
N LEU A 219 15.34 0.56 -11.42
CA LEU A 219 16.51 -0.31 -11.35
C LEU A 219 16.85 -0.94 -12.71
N GLY A 220 15.84 -1.32 -13.49
CA GLY A 220 16.00 -1.96 -14.81
C GLY A 220 16.58 -1.06 -15.89
N VAL A 221 16.42 0.27 -15.75
CA VAL A 221 16.92 1.28 -16.70
C VAL A 221 18.18 2.00 -16.22
N SER A 222 18.57 1.81 -14.96
CA SER A 222 19.73 2.45 -14.34
C SER A 222 21.06 1.99 -14.95
N THR A 223 22.07 2.85 -14.95
CA THR A 223 23.41 2.58 -15.50
C THR A 223 24.51 3.00 -14.52
N GLY A 224 25.73 2.49 -14.74
CA GLY A 224 26.92 2.89 -13.99
C GLY A 224 26.87 2.57 -12.49
N ASP A 225 27.59 3.37 -11.69
CA ASP A 225 27.72 3.17 -10.23
C ASP A 225 26.40 3.35 -9.46
N GLY A 226 25.44 4.06 -10.06
CA GLY A 226 24.10 4.23 -9.52
C GLY A 226 23.34 2.91 -9.40
N PHE A 227 23.53 1.99 -10.37
CA PHE A 227 22.86 0.70 -10.38
C PHE A 227 23.17 -0.13 -9.13
N ILE A 228 24.45 -0.29 -8.79
CA ILE A 228 24.86 -1.12 -7.64
C ILE A 228 24.36 -0.52 -6.33
N THR A 229 24.45 0.80 -6.20
CA THR A 229 23.94 1.51 -5.02
C THR A 229 22.43 1.32 -4.87
N LEU A 230 21.68 1.48 -5.96
CA LEU A 230 20.23 1.30 -5.99
C LEU A 230 19.84 -0.16 -5.72
N LEU A 231 20.56 -1.14 -6.30
CA LEU A 231 20.33 -2.56 -6.08
C LEU A 231 20.49 -2.95 -4.61
N VAL A 232 21.57 -2.50 -3.96
CA VAL A 232 21.82 -2.79 -2.54
C VAL A 232 20.74 -2.14 -1.66
N ALA A 233 20.40 -0.87 -1.93
CA ALA A 233 19.35 -0.16 -1.21
C ALA A 233 17.99 -0.86 -1.34
N ILE A 234 17.61 -1.25 -2.57
CA ILE A 234 16.36 -1.96 -2.86
C ILE A 234 16.35 -3.33 -2.17
N CYS A 235 17.44 -4.10 -2.20
CA CYS A 235 17.48 -5.39 -1.51
C CYS A 235 17.15 -5.25 -0.01
N PHE A 236 17.75 -4.26 0.67
CA PHE A 236 17.46 -4.03 2.08
C PHE A 236 16.02 -3.58 2.29
N HIS A 237 15.55 -2.61 1.50
CA HIS A 237 14.19 -2.09 1.58
C HIS A 237 13.14 -3.19 1.36
N GLN A 238 13.27 -3.92 0.25
CA GLN A 238 12.34 -4.94 -0.21
C GLN A 238 12.24 -6.13 0.76
N PHE A 239 13.33 -6.46 1.46
CA PHE A 239 13.28 -7.49 2.49
C PHE A 239 12.30 -7.12 3.61
N PHE A 240 12.43 -5.90 4.16
CA PHE A 240 11.65 -5.45 5.32
C PHE A 240 10.22 -5.05 4.95
N GLU A 241 10.02 -4.50 3.76
CA GLU A 241 8.68 -4.32 3.21
C GLU A 241 7.99 -5.69 2.99
N GLY A 242 8.71 -6.69 2.49
CA GLY A 242 8.23 -8.07 2.43
C GLY A 242 7.81 -8.62 3.79
N VAL A 243 8.62 -8.41 4.85
CA VAL A 243 8.26 -8.79 6.23
C VAL A 243 6.95 -8.12 6.68
N ALA A 244 6.73 -6.85 6.32
CA ALA A 244 5.49 -6.16 6.63
C ALA A 244 4.29 -6.77 5.87
N VAL A 245 4.42 -7.01 4.56
CA VAL A 245 3.39 -7.67 3.72
C VAL A 245 3.06 -9.06 4.25
N GLY A 246 4.07 -9.89 4.54
CA GLY A 246 3.88 -11.25 5.06
C GLY A 246 3.16 -11.26 6.41
N SER A 247 3.52 -10.37 7.33
CA SER A 247 2.89 -10.25 8.65
C SER A 247 1.43 -9.80 8.56
N SER A 248 1.17 -8.87 7.64
CA SER A 248 -0.16 -8.36 7.33
C SER A 248 -1.03 -9.48 6.75
N ALA A 249 -0.50 -10.26 5.80
CA ALA A 249 -1.19 -11.38 5.18
C ALA A 249 -1.56 -12.50 6.16
N VAL A 250 -0.68 -12.81 7.14
CA VAL A 250 -1.00 -13.78 8.21
C VAL A 250 -2.12 -13.28 9.11
N THR A 251 -2.18 -11.97 9.35
CA THR A 251 -3.20 -11.36 10.23
C THR A 251 -4.56 -11.24 9.55
N ALA A 252 -4.58 -11.05 8.23
CA ALA A 252 -5.80 -10.86 7.45
C ALA A 252 -6.41 -12.17 6.91
N PHE A 253 -5.60 -13.16 6.55
CA PHE A 253 -6.09 -14.39 5.93
C PHE A 253 -6.07 -15.58 6.89
N SER A 254 -7.19 -16.29 6.98
CA SER A 254 -7.30 -17.53 7.76
C SER A 254 -6.60 -18.72 7.10
N ASN A 255 -6.43 -18.67 5.77
CA ASN A 255 -5.88 -19.76 4.98
C ASN A 255 -4.43 -19.45 4.63
N ILE A 256 -3.51 -20.33 5.06
CA ILE A 256 -2.08 -20.20 4.76
C ILE A 256 -1.79 -20.10 3.26
N ARG A 257 -2.60 -20.75 2.42
CA ARG A 257 -2.49 -20.67 0.95
C ARG A 257 -2.69 -19.24 0.43
N SER A 258 -3.61 -18.50 1.02
CA SER A 258 -3.85 -17.08 0.65
C SER A 258 -2.68 -16.21 1.09
N SER A 259 -2.13 -16.42 2.30
CA SER A 259 -0.95 -15.69 2.76
C SER A 259 0.30 -15.98 1.93
N ILE A 260 0.50 -17.24 1.51
CA ILE A 260 1.58 -17.62 0.59
C ILE A 260 1.35 -16.99 -0.78
N PHE A 261 0.13 -17.00 -1.30
CA PHE A 261 -0.19 -16.37 -2.57
C PHE A 261 0.14 -14.88 -2.58
N THR A 262 -0.29 -14.12 -1.56
CA THR A 262 0.06 -12.70 -1.36
C THR A 262 1.58 -12.50 -1.30
N ALA A 263 2.30 -13.31 -0.52
CA ALA A 263 3.76 -13.21 -0.42
C ALA A 263 4.47 -13.44 -1.76
N VAL A 264 4.02 -14.43 -2.54
CA VAL A 264 4.58 -14.72 -3.87
C VAL A 264 4.20 -13.62 -4.86
N ALA A 265 2.95 -13.14 -4.84
CA ALA A 265 2.50 -12.05 -5.71
C ALA A 265 3.35 -10.79 -5.50
N TYR A 266 3.53 -10.37 -4.24
CA TYR A 266 4.43 -9.27 -3.88
C TYR A 266 5.87 -9.48 -4.40
N SER A 267 6.39 -10.70 -4.23
CA SER A 267 7.78 -11.00 -4.59
C SER A 267 8.03 -10.93 -6.10
N LEU A 268 6.98 -11.09 -6.92
CA LEU A 268 7.07 -11.03 -8.39
C LEU A 268 6.95 -9.61 -8.96
N THR A 269 6.36 -8.67 -8.20
CA THR A 269 6.09 -7.31 -8.70
C THR A 269 7.36 -6.54 -9.06
N THR A 270 8.39 -6.52 -8.20
CA THR A 270 9.65 -5.82 -8.49
C THR A 270 10.47 -6.50 -9.60
N PRO A 271 10.65 -7.84 -9.61
CA PRO A 271 11.28 -8.53 -10.75
C PRO A 271 10.57 -8.26 -12.08
N LEU A 272 9.24 -8.17 -12.09
CA LEU A 272 8.48 -7.76 -13.27
C LEU A 272 8.83 -6.32 -13.69
N GLY A 273 8.89 -5.39 -12.74
CA GLY A 273 9.34 -4.02 -12.99
C GLY A 273 10.74 -3.97 -13.61
N ILE A 274 11.71 -4.71 -13.06
CA ILE A 274 13.09 -4.82 -13.58
C ILE A 274 13.08 -5.36 -15.00
N ALA A 275 12.31 -6.41 -15.27
CA ALA A 275 12.18 -6.99 -16.61
C ALA A 275 11.60 -5.98 -17.62
N ILE A 276 10.58 -5.21 -17.22
CA ILE A 276 10.02 -4.13 -18.06
C ILE A 276 11.09 -3.05 -18.28
N GLY A 277 11.79 -2.62 -17.24
CA GLY A 277 12.87 -1.63 -17.32
C GLY A 277 13.96 -2.05 -18.30
N ILE A 278 14.43 -3.30 -18.21
CA ILE A 278 15.38 -3.88 -19.17
C ILE A 278 14.81 -3.83 -20.60
N ALA A 279 13.53 -4.18 -20.78
CA ALA A 279 12.91 -4.21 -22.11
C ALA A 279 12.76 -2.83 -22.75
N VAL A 280 12.50 -1.79 -21.94
CA VAL A 280 12.29 -0.41 -22.44
C VAL A 280 13.53 0.47 -22.34
N ASN A 281 14.67 -0.06 -21.86
CA ASN A 281 15.84 0.73 -21.51
C ASN A 281 16.33 1.62 -22.67
N SER A 282 16.20 1.18 -23.93
CA SER A 282 16.71 1.92 -25.09
C SER A 282 15.79 3.05 -25.56
N SER A 283 14.53 3.05 -25.14
CA SER A 283 13.51 4.04 -25.53
C SER A 283 13.03 4.92 -24.38
N TYR A 284 13.47 4.59 -23.16
CA TYR A 284 12.98 5.22 -21.96
C TYR A 284 13.83 6.43 -21.58
N SER A 285 13.16 7.57 -21.40
CA SER A 285 13.75 8.80 -20.90
C SER A 285 13.14 9.18 -19.56
N ASN A 286 13.99 9.29 -18.54
CA ASN A 286 13.65 9.71 -17.19
C ASN A 286 13.22 11.19 -17.09
N THR A 287 13.58 12.01 -18.08
CA THR A 287 13.28 13.45 -18.15
C THR A 287 12.11 13.75 -19.09
N SER A 288 11.48 12.73 -19.68
CA SER A 288 10.26 12.93 -20.46
C SER A 288 9.10 13.38 -19.58
N VAL A 289 8.30 14.33 -20.07
CA VAL A 289 7.12 14.88 -19.36
C VAL A 289 6.22 13.78 -18.84
N THR A 290 5.96 12.75 -19.66
CA THR A 290 5.12 11.61 -19.27
C THR A 290 5.76 10.79 -18.14
N SER A 291 7.06 10.49 -18.21
CA SER A 291 7.75 9.75 -17.14
C SER A 291 7.72 10.50 -15.81
N LEU A 292 7.99 11.81 -15.86
CA LEU A 292 7.99 12.69 -14.68
C LEU A 292 6.61 12.74 -14.00
N TRP A 293 5.54 12.90 -14.77
CA TRP A 293 4.17 12.86 -14.24
C TRP A 293 3.82 11.49 -13.65
N VAL A 294 4.06 10.41 -14.40
CA VAL A 294 3.67 9.05 -13.97
C VAL A 294 4.41 8.67 -12.70
N ARG A 295 5.73 8.83 -12.67
CA ARG A 295 6.53 8.45 -11.49
C ARG A 295 6.27 9.40 -10.32
N GLY A 296 6.22 10.70 -10.59
CA GLY A 296 5.96 11.70 -9.55
C GLY A 296 4.61 11.51 -8.85
N VAL A 297 3.55 11.20 -9.61
CA VAL A 297 2.22 10.92 -9.03
C VAL A 297 2.19 9.58 -8.30
N LEU A 298 2.84 8.55 -8.83
CA LEU A 298 2.80 7.21 -8.23
C LEU A 298 3.73 7.05 -7.02
N ASP A 299 4.77 7.88 -6.90
CA ASP A 299 5.62 8.01 -5.71
C ASP A 299 5.03 8.96 -4.65
N SER A 300 3.91 9.65 -4.94
CA SER A 300 3.23 10.61 -4.03
C SER A 300 2.15 9.96 -3.15
#